data_AF-A0A7G1KVN1-F1
#
_entry.id   AF-A0A7G1KVN1-F1
#
_cell.length_a   1.000
_cell.length_b   1.000
_cell.length_c   1.000
_cell.angle_alpha   90.00
_cell.angle_beta   90.00
_cell.angle_gamma   90.00
#
_symmetry.space_group_name_H-M   'P 1'
#
loop_
_entity.id
_entity.type
_entity.pdbx_description
1 polymer ?
#
loop_
_entity_poly.entity_id
_entity_poly.type
_entity_poly.pdbx_seq_one_letter_code
_entity_poly.pdbx_strand_id
1 'polypeptide(L)' 'MPPYYPGGLEVFAETVVPILQQRKLFRTEYTGTTLRDHFGLPRPQSRFALHPEPAV' A
#
# COMPACT_ATOMS: atom_id res chain seq x y z
N MET A 1 -6.45 -19.42 -7.10
CA MET A 1 -7.42 -18.30 -7.21
C MET A 1 -8.65 -18.67 -6.40
N PRO A 2 -9.31 -17.72 -5.69
CA PRO A 2 -10.55 -18.01 -4.98
C PRO A 2 -11.56 -18.65 -5.94
N PRO A 3 -12.41 -19.59 -5.47
CA PRO A 3 -13.31 -20.32 -6.35
C PRO A 3 -14.38 -19.43 -7.01
N TYR A 4 -14.62 -18.22 -6.49
CA TYR A 4 -15.60 -17.25 -6.99
C TYR A 4 -14.94 -15.89 -7.27
N TYR A 5 -14.03 -15.88 -8.24
CA TYR A 5 -13.38 -14.66 -8.74
C TYR A 5 -13.97 -14.29 -10.11
N PRO A 6 -14.31 -13.02 -10.38
CA PRO A 6 -14.08 -11.82 -9.54
C PRO A 6 -15.17 -11.52 -8.49
N GLY A 7 -16.34 -12.18 -8.54
CA GLY A 7 -17.54 -11.74 -7.80
C GLY A 7 -17.38 -11.59 -6.28
N GLY A 8 -16.60 -12.46 -5.62
CA GLY A 8 -16.36 -12.33 -4.17
C GLY A 8 -15.58 -11.06 -3.81
N LEU A 9 -14.68 -10.61 -4.69
CA LEU A 9 -13.92 -9.38 -4.50
C LEU A 9 -14.81 -8.16 -4.73
N GLU A 10 -15.69 -8.20 -5.73
CA GLU A 10 -16.67 -7.13 -6.02
C GLU A 10 -17.59 -6.89 -4.83
N VAL A 11 -18.24 -7.95 -4.31
CA VAL A 11 -19.12 -7.83 -3.14
C VAL A 11 -18.39 -7.26 -1.92
N PHE A 12 -17.15 -7.68 -1.68
CA PHE A 12 -16.37 -7.14 -0.56
C PHE A 12 -16.03 -5.66 -0.75
N ALA A 13 -15.62 -5.28 -1.96
CA ALA A 13 -15.26 -3.90 -2.29
C ALA A 13 -16.47 -2.95 -2.18
N GLU A 14 -17.66 -3.39 -2.59
CA GLU A 14 -18.87 -2.58 -2.57
C GLU A 14 -19.53 -2.50 -1.18
N THR A 15 -19.40 -3.55 -0.36
CA THR A 15 -20.13 -3.64 0.92
C THR A 15 -19.26 -3.36 2.14
N VAL A 16 -18.05 -3.92 2.21
CA VAL A 16 -17.22 -3.87 3.41
C VAL A 16 -16.33 -2.64 3.44
N VAL A 17 -15.70 -2.30 2.31
CA VAL A 17 -14.77 -1.16 2.23
C VAL A 17 -15.42 0.16 2.67
N PRO A 18 -16.67 0.51 2.27
CA PRO A 18 -17.32 1.74 2.71
C PRO A 18 -17.53 1.80 4.23
N ILE A 19 -17.87 0.68 4.86
CA ILE A 19 -18.05 0.59 6.32
C ILE A 19 -16.72 0.88 7.04
N LEU A 20 -15.61 0.34 6.53
CA LEU A 20 -14.28 0.59 7.10
C LEU A 20 -13.84 2.05 6.91
N GLN A 21 -14.16 2.66 5.76
CA GLN A 21 -13.88 4.07 5.49
C GLN A 21 -14.70 5.00 6.40
N GLN A 22 -16.01 4.73 6.58
CA GLN A 22 -16.87 5.50 7.48
C GLN A 22 -16.36 5.47 8.94
N ARG A 23 -15.79 4.33 9.35
CA ARG A 23 -15.17 4.15 10.67
C ARG A 23 -13.74 4.68 10.76
N LYS A 24 -13.20 5.28 9.69
CA LYS A 24 -11.81 5.78 9.59
C LYS A 24 -10.74 4.70 9.82
N LEU A 25 -11.09 3.43 9.55
CA LEU A 25 -10.19 2.28 9.66
C LEU A 25 -9.50 1.95 8.34
N PHE A 26 -9.97 2.54 7.25
CA PHE A 26 -9.44 2.30 5.91
C PHE A 26 -9.31 3.60 5.13
N ARG A 27 -8.33 3.63 4.22
CA ARG A 27 -8.03 4.80 3.39
C ARG A 27 -9.17 5.10 2.40
N THR A 28 -9.43 6.38 2.19
CA THR A 28 -10.34 6.89 1.14
C THR A 28 -9.60 7.27 -0.14
N GLU A 29 -8.33 7.62 -0.02
CA GLU A 29 -7.47 8.02 -1.13
C GLU A 29 -6.07 7.40 -0.99
N TYR A 30 -5.36 7.33 -2.11
CA TYR A 30 -3.98 6.87 -2.15
C TYR A 30 -3.02 8.03 -1.98
N THR A 31 -2.00 7.86 -1.14
CA THR A 31 -0.97 8.87 -0.89
C THR A 31 0.37 8.46 -1.50
N GLY A 32 1.08 9.39 -2.11
CA GLY A 32 2.36 9.12 -2.79
C GLY A 32 2.18 8.49 -4.18
N THR A 33 3.30 8.19 -4.83
CA THR A 33 3.31 7.73 -6.23
C THR A 33 3.77 6.27 -6.37
N THR A 34 4.24 5.67 -5.27
CA THR A 34 4.73 4.31 -5.26
C THR A 34 3.91 3.44 -4.33
N LEU A 35 3.89 2.14 -4.62
CA LEU A 35 3.28 1.15 -3.73
C LEU A 35 3.85 1.20 -2.31
N ARG A 36 5.14 1.53 -2.17
CA ARG A 36 5.78 1.66 -0.86
C ARG A 36 5.18 2.82 -0.06
N ASP A 37 4.90 3.95 -0.71
CA ASP A 37 4.29 5.11 -0.06
C ASP A 37 2.91 4.76 0.50
N HIS A 38 2.11 3.98 -0.24
CA HIS A 38 0.78 3.54 0.20
C HIS A 38 0.79 2.64 1.44
N PHE A 39 1.94 2.02 1.75
CA PHE A 39 2.14 1.16 2.91
C PHE A 39 3.06 1.80 3.97
N GLY A 40 3.50 3.05 3.78
CA GLY A 40 4.44 3.71 4.70
C GLY A 40 5.81 3.04 4.77
N LEU A 41 6.21 2.34 3.71
CA LEU A 41 7.48 1.59 3.68
C LEU A 41 8.62 2.50 3.22
N PRO A 42 9.77 2.53 3.92
CA PRO A 42 10.93 3.28 3.47
C PRO A 42 11.50 2.69 2.18
N ARG A 43 12.08 3.55 1.33
CA ARG A 43 12.81 3.10 0.13
C ARG A 43 14.15 2.51 0.58
N PRO A 44 14.43 1.21 0.35
CA PRO A 44 15.73 0.65 0.68
C PRO A 44 16.80 1.29 -0.19
N GLN A 45 17.95 1.62 0.40
CA GLN A 45 19.11 2.03 -0.37
C GLN A 45 19.57 0.88 -1.26
N SER A 46 20.02 1.21 -2.46
CA SER A 46 20.62 0.22 -3.34
C SER A 46 21.85 -0.37 -2.66
N ARG A 47 22.08 -1.68 -2.81
CA ARG A 47 23.29 -2.37 -2.33
C ARG A 47 24.57 -1.80 -2.95
N PHE A 48 24.44 -1.13 -4.09
CA PHE A 48 25.52 -0.47 -4.81
C PHE A 48 25.43 1.07 -4.74
N ALA A 49 24.53 1.63 -3.93
CA ALA A 49 24.58 3.06 -3.65
C ALA A 49 25.92 3.32 -2.96
N LEU A 50 26.73 4.21 -3.55
CA LEU A 50 28.02 4.59 -2.97
C LEU A 50 27.79 4.99 -1.51
N HIS A 51 28.44 4.28 -0.60
CA HIS A 51 28.55 4.72 0.77
C HIS A 51 29.36 6.03 0.69
N PRO A 52 28.84 7.19 1.14
CA PRO A 52 29.70 8.33 1.31
C PRO A 52 30.77 7.90 2.32
N GLU A 53 32.03 7.86 1.90
CA GLU A 53 33.13 7.77 2.85
C GLU A 53 33.01 9.00 3.77
N PRO A 54 33.04 8.82 5.11
CA PRO A 54 33.24 9.95 5.98
C PRO A 54 34.64 10.50 5.68
N ALA A 55 34.69 11.71 5.14
CA ALA A 55 35.94 12.45 4.99
C ALA A 55 36.57 12.62 6.37
N VAL A 56 37.72 11.99 6.60
CA VAL A 56 38.64 12.20 7.73
C VAL A 56 40.00 12.57 7.15
#